data_AF-A0A828Z4W1-F1
#
_entry.id   AF-A0A828Z4W1-F1
#
_cell.length_a   1.000
_cell.length_b   1.000
_cell.length_c   1.000
_cell.angle_alpha   90.00
_cell.angle_beta   90.00
_cell.angle_gamma   90.00
#
_symmetry.space_group_name_H-M   'P 1'
#
loop_
_entity.id
_entity.type
_entity.pdbx_description
1 polymer ?
#
loop_
_entity_poly.entity_id
_entity_poly.type
_entity_poly.pdbx_seq_one_letter_code
_entity_poly.pdbx_strand_id
1 'polypeptide(L)' 'MLIRANRERKIEGGGCSWSYLETLKPADIYTITVPRKKGKEAREATIELRFEKINDKIPLN' A
#
# COMPACT_ATOMS: atom_id res chain seq x y z
N MET A 1 -6.69 -6.21 -13.47
CA MET A 1 -7.09 -6.92 -12.24
C MET A 1 -6.47 -6.17 -11.06
N LEU A 2 -7.26 -5.78 -10.05
CA LEU A 2 -6.77 -5.11 -8.83
C LEU A 2 -6.83 -6.10 -7.68
N ILE A 3 -5.68 -6.44 -7.09
CA ILE A 3 -5.59 -7.41 -5.98
C ILE A 3 -4.89 -6.74 -4.81
N ARG A 4 -5.49 -6.85 -3.61
CA ARG A 4 -4.81 -6.48 -2.37
C ARG A 4 -3.71 -7.49 -2.05
N ALA A 5 -2.48 -7.00 -1.88
CA ALA A 5 -1.41 -7.82 -1.31
C ALA A 5 -1.73 -8.10 0.17
N ASN A 6 -2.04 -9.35 0.49
CA ASN A 6 -2.29 -9.79 1.88
C ASN A 6 -1.02 -10.29 2.58
N ARG A 7 0.08 -10.48 1.84
CA ARG A 7 1.40 -10.84 2.34
C ARG A 7 2.43 -9.98 1.64
N GLU A 8 3.55 -9.76 2.33
CA GLU A 8 4.69 -9.05 1.77
C GLU A 8 5.25 -9.79 0.55
N ARG A 9 5.58 -9.04 -0.50
CA ARG A 9 6.19 -9.56 -1.72
C ARG A 9 7.64 -9.09 -1.80
N LYS A 10 8.51 -9.97 -2.29
CA LYS A 10 9.90 -9.59 -2.59
C LYS A 10 9.98 -9.10 -4.03
N ILE A 11 10.66 -7.98 -4.21
CA ILE A 11 10.94 -7.43 -5.55
C ILE A 11 12.25 -7.99 -6.10
N GLU A 12 12.39 -8.00 -7.42
CA GLU A 12 13.68 -8.25 -8.08
C GLU A 12 14.74 -7.25 -7.57
N GLY A 13 15.99 -7.71 -7.38
CA GLY A 13 17.04 -6.93 -6.71
C GLY A 13 17.09 -7.09 -5.18
N GLY A 14 16.08 -7.74 -4.57
CA GLY A 14 16.02 -7.93 -3.13
C GLY A 14 15.29 -6.79 -2.42
N GLY A 15 14.77 -7.07 -1.22
CA GLY A 15 13.92 -6.13 -0.47
C GLY A 15 12.42 -6.42 -0.61
N CYS A 16 11.65 -5.73 0.22
CA CYS A 16 10.22 -5.91 0.37
C CYS A 16 9.44 -4.81 -0.35
N SER A 17 8.35 -5.19 -1.03
CA SER A 17 7.54 -4.26 -1.83
C SER A 17 7.00 -3.09 -1.01
N TRP A 18 6.62 -3.32 0.25
CA TRP A 18 6.11 -2.26 1.13
C TRP A 18 7.19 -1.21 1.44
N SER A 19 8.35 -1.65 1.93
CA SER A 19 9.47 -0.76 2.26
C SER A 19 9.96 0.02 1.05
N TYR A 20 9.97 -0.61 -0.13
CA TYR A 20 10.30 0.07 -1.38
C TYR A 20 9.32 1.21 -1.69
N LEU A 21 8.02 0.92 -1.68
CA LEU A 21 6.99 1.91 -1.97
C LEU A 21 6.99 3.07 -0.98
N GLU A 22 7.30 2.84 0.31
CA GLU A 22 7.42 3.91 1.32
C GLU A 22 8.49 4.95 1.00
N THR A 23 9.57 4.58 0.30
CA THR A 23 10.63 5.53 -0.09
C THR A 23 10.23 6.48 -1.21
N LEU A 24 9.15 6.18 -1.92
CA LEU A 24 8.67 7.00 -3.03
C LEU A 24 8.01 8.27 -2.50
N LYS A 25 8.13 9.36 -3.26
CA LYS A 25 7.34 10.56 -3.00
C LYS A 25 5.86 10.24 -3.24
N PRO A 26 4.93 10.72 -2.39
CA PRO A 26 3.51 10.66 -2.67
C PRO A 26 3.22 11.24 -4.04
N ALA A 27 2.50 10.49 -4.87
CA ALA A 27 1.97 10.98 -6.13
C ALA A 27 0.75 11.88 -5.87
N ASP A 28 0.00 11.59 -4.80
CA ASP A 28 -1.20 12.35 -4.43
C ASP A 28 -1.55 12.14 -2.94
N ILE A 29 -2.43 12.98 -2.41
CA ILE A 29 -2.92 12.93 -1.03
C ILE A 29 -4.45 13.09 -1.03
N TYR A 30 -5.14 12.09 -0.48
CA TYR A 30 -6.60 12.08 -0.38
C TYR A 30 -7.05 12.13 1.07
N THR A 31 -8.14 12.84 1.35
CA THR A 31 -8.85 12.74 2.63
C THR A 31 -10.11 11.91 2.44
N ILE A 32 -10.29 10.89 3.27
CA ILE A 32 -11.48 10.03 3.28
C ILE A 32 -12.21 10.13 4.62
N THR A 33 -13.53 9.99 4.59
CA THR A 33 -14.32 9.86 5.82
C THR A 33 -14.44 8.39 6.20
N VAL A 34 -13.93 8.03 7.38
CA VAL A 34 -14.10 6.72 8.00
C VAL A 34 -15.40 6.74 8.81
N PRO A 35 -16.41 5.91 8.44
CA PRO A 35 -17.70 5.91 9.13
C PRO A 35 -17.57 5.34 10.55
N ARG A 36 -18.51 5.73 11.41
CA ARG A 36 -18.66 5.21 12.78
C ARG A 36 -18.77 3.68 12.79
N LYS A 37 -18.10 3.03 13.75
CA LYS A 37 -18.29 1.62 14.10
C LYS A 37 -18.51 1.48 15.61
N LYS A 38 -19.07 0.37 16.08
CA LYS A 38 -19.31 0.15 17.52
C LYS A 38 -17.99 0.36 18.30
N GLY A 39 -17.99 1.33 19.22
CA GLY A 39 -16.81 1.70 20.01
C GLY A 39 -15.79 2.62 19.33
N LYS A 40 -16.06 3.14 18.12
CA LYS A 40 -15.21 4.11 17.42
C LYS A 40 -16.05 5.16 16.69
N GLU A 41 -15.82 6.42 17.00
CA GLU A 41 -16.48 7.54 16.32
C GLU A 41 -16.05 7.66 14.85
N ALA A 42 -16.90 8.30 14.05
CA ALA A 42 -16.55 8.69 12.69
C ALA A 42 -15.37 9.66 12.72
N ARG A 43 -14.49 9.59 11.72
CA ARG A 43 -13.31 10.46 11.62
C ARG A 43 -12.86 10.61 10.19
N GLU A 44 -12.08 11.65 9.92
CA GLU A 44 -11.36 11.77 8.66
C GLU A 44 -10.00 11.05 8.74
N ALA A 45 -9.53 10.56 7.60
CA ALA A 45 -8.21 9.97 7.46
C ALA A 45 -7.57 10.45 6.16
N THR A 46 -6.31 10.85 6.25
CA THR A 46 -5.49 11.22 5.08
C THR A 46 -4.77 9.98 4.56
N ILE A 47 -4.78 9.79 3.25
CA ILE A 47 -4.10 8.71 2.52
C ILE A 47 -3.12 9.33 1.55
N GLU A 48 -1.85 8.99 1.69
CA GLU A 48 -0.83 9.31 0.71
C GLU A 48 -0.72 8.17 -0.31
N LEU A 49 -0.96 8.47 -1.58
CA LEU A 49 -0.91 7.48 -2.65
C LEU A 49 0.50 7.41 -3.24
N ARG A 50 1.08 6.22 -3.25
CA ARG A 50 2.38 5.91 -3.88
C ARG A 50 2.20 4.71 -4.80
N PHE A 51 2.80 4.73 -5.98
CA PHE A 51 2.75 3.60 -6.91
C PHE A 51 3.95 3.60 -7.85
N GLU A 52 4.38 2.40 -8.22
CA GLU A 52 5.40 2.19 -9.24
C GLU A 52 5.24 0.79 -9.85
N LYS A 53 5.77 0.59 -11.06
CA LYS A 53 5.89 -0.73 -11.66
C LYS A 53 7.01 -1.50 -10.95
N ILE A 54 6.65 -2.56 -10.23
CA ILE A 54 7.60 -3.47 -9.58
C ILE A 54 7.60 -4.82 -10.31
N ASN A 55 8.78 -5.45 -10.38
CA ASN A 55 8.90 -6.84 -10.80
C ASN A 55 8.95 -7.71 -9.53
N ASP A 56 7.93 -8.55 -9.35
CA ASP A 56 7.93 -9.53 -8.26
C ASP A 56 8.95 -10.62 -8.55
N LYS A 57 9.69 -11.07 -7.53
CA LYS A 57 10.37 -12.36 -7.63
C LYS A 57 9.28 -13.43 -7.70
N ILE A 58 9.10 -14.00 -8.89
CA ILE A 58 8.28 -15.20 -9.05
C ILE A 58 8.87 -16.25 -8.10
N PRO A 59 8.10 -16.81 -7.15
CA PRO A 59 8.56 -17.97 -6.42
C PRO A 59 8.80 -19.07 -7.46
N LEU A 60 10.08 -19.43 -7.67
CA LEU A 60 10.42 -20.66 -8.38
C LEU A 60 9.85 -21.79 -7.52
N ASN A 61 8.78 -22.41 -8.01
CA ASN A 61 8.24 -23.64 -7.44
C ASN A 61 9.30 -24.73 -7.44
#